data_AF-A0A3S4IAY6-F1
#
_entry.id   AF-A0A3S4IAY6-F1
#
_cell.length_a   1.000
_cell.length_b   1.000
_cell.length_c   1.000
_cell.angle_alpha   90.00
_cell.angle_beta   90.00
_cell.angle_gamma   90.00
#
_symmetry.space_group_name_H-M   'P 1'
#
loop_
_entity.id
_entity.type
_entity.pdbx_description
1 polymer ?
#
loop_
_entity_poly.entity_id
_entity_poly.type
_entity_poly.pdbx_seq_one_letter_code
_entity_poly.pdbx_strand_id
1 'polypeptide(L)'
;MKSSRLIQKTPIPAKLALCIASALALSGLSGHVLAAGCSQSSSTQFFCDDTTIYYFGNPLNGGSRDYTTFDEVLINTSQNGITTPLQGWGVYLDSTGYKFKDLVINTTGSEADGIHSKNVGGRLEAENIKIYHDRNQF
;
A
#
# COMPACT_ATOMS: atom_id res chain seq x y z
N MET A 1 31.86 -57.65 -9.91
CA MET A 1 32.43 -56.42 -9.32
C MET A 1 32.22 -55.26 -10.30
N LYS A 2 31.51 -54.21 -9.83
CA LYS A 2 31.56 -52.79 -10.23
C LYS A 2 31.28 -52.43 -11.72
N SER A 3 30.53 -51.40 -12.10
CA SER A 3 29.72 -50.38 -11.43
C SER A 3 29.08 -49.55 -12.56
N SER A 4 27.75 -49.56 -12.71
CA SER A 4 27.05 -48.67 -13.65
C SER A 4 27.06 -47.24 -13.10
N ARG A 5 27.61 -46.27 -13.85
CA ARG A 5 27.54 -44.84 -13.49
C ARG A 5 26.14 -44.31 -13.82
N LEU A 6 25.37 -43.99 -12.79
CA LEU A 6 24.18 -43.13 -12.90
C LEU A 6 24.65 -41.69 -13.12
N ILE A 7 24.27 -41.09 -14.25
CA ILE A 7 24.41 -39.65 -14.48
C ILE A 7 23.28 -38.98 -13.70
N GLN A 8 23.62 -38.44 -12.53
CA GLN A 8 22.71 -37.67 -11.69
C GLN A 8 22.55 -36.27 -12.30
N LYS A 9 21.38 -36.00 -12.90
CA LYS A 9 21.00 -34.69 -13.42
C LYS A 9 20.65 -33.80 -12.22
N THR A 10 21.49 -32.82 -11.92
CA THR A 10 21.21 -31.76 -10.94
C THR A 10 19.96 -30.98 -11.35
N PRO A 11 18.98 -30.76 -10.45
CA PRO A 11 17.85 -29.89 -10.74
C PRO A 11 18.33 -28.43 -10.64
N ILE A 12 18.33 -27.74 -11.77
CA ILE A 12 18.51 -26.28 -11.84
C ILE A 12 17.22 -25.65 -11.31
N PRO A 13 17.27 -24.76 -10.30
CA PRO A 13 16.07 -24.11 -9.80
C PRO A 13 15.42 -23.29 -10.91
N ALA A 14 14.14 -23.56 -11.16
CA ALA A 14 13.33 -22.83 -12.11
C ALA A 14 13.36 -21.35 -11.73
N LYS A 15 13.89 -20.51 -12.63
CA LYS A 15 13.68 -19.07 -12.60
C LYS A 15 12.17 -18.84 -12.57
N LEU A 16 11.65 -18.46 -11.40
CA LEU A 16 10.35 -17.81 -11.26
C LEU A 16 10.43 -16.52 -12.07
N ALA A 17 9.99 -16.59 -13.32
CA ALA A 17 9.75 -15.42 -14.12
C ALA A 17 8.55 -14.71 -13.52
N LEU A 18 8.83 -13.63 -12.79
CA LEU A 18 7.85 -12.65 -12.36
C LEU A 18 7.30 -11.97 -13.61
N CYS A 19 6.27 -12.56 -14.22
CA CYS A 19 5.49 -11.91 -15.26
C CYS A 19 4.70 -10.78 -14.58
N ILE A 20 5.28 -9.59 -14.59
CA ILE A 20 4.55 -8.35 -14.32
C ILE A 20 3.58 -8.18 -15.48
N ALA A 21 2.39 -8.76 -15.35
CA ALA A 21 1.29 -8.48 -16.24
C ALA A 21 0.88 -7.03 -15.97
N SER A 22 1.31 -6.13 -16.84
CA SER A 22 0.86 -4.75 -16.87
C SER A 22 -0.67 -4.72 -17.04
N ALA A 23 -1.39 -4.51 -15.95
CA ALA A 23 -2.81 -4.21 -15.96
C ALA A 23 -3.04 -2.76 -16.43
N LEU A 24 -2.68 -2.46 -17.68
CA LEU A 24 -3.19 -1.30 -18.41
C LEU A 24 -4.50 -1.70 -19.10
N ALA A 25 -5.58 -1.89 -18.32
CA ALA A 25 -6.89 -2.14 -18.89
C ALA A 25 -8.05 -1.69 -17.98
N LEU A 26 -7.97 -0.48 -17.42
CA LEU A 26 -9.13 0.26 -16.93
C LEU A 26 -9.04 1.75 -17.29
N SER A 27 -8.72 2.05 -18.55
CA SER A 27 -8.84 3.42 -19.10
C SER A 27 -10.30 3.81 -19.43
N GLY A 28 -11.28 3.25 -18.72
CA GLY A 28 -12.71 3.32 -19.07
C GLY A 28 -13.65 3.94 -18.05
N LEU A 29 -13.22 4.19 -16.80
CA LEU A 29 -13.99 4.97 -15.84
C LEU A 29 -13.13 6.16 -15.39
N SER A 30 -13.49 7.36 -15.84
CA SER A 30 -13.12 8.67 -15.27
C SER A 30 -11.74 8.75 -14.60
N GLY A 31 -10.78 9.32 -15.34
CA GLY A 31 -9.36 9.45 -14.98
C GLY A 31 -9.08 9.98 -13.57
N HIS A 32 -8.46 9.12 -12.77
CA HIS A 32 -7.71 9.50 -11.58
C HIS A 32 -6.23 9.23 -11.91
N VAL A 33 -5.40 10.27 -11.93
CA VAL A 33 -3.94 10.08 -11.98
C VAL A 33 -3.53 9.67 -10.58
N LEU A 34 -3.32 8.36 -10.37
CA LEU A 34 -2.93 7.83 -9.07
C LEU A 34 -1.45 8.07 -8.83
N ALA A 35 -1.09 8.44 -7.60
CA ALA A 35 0.31 8.51 -7.20
C ALA A 35 0.98 7.13 -7.36
N ALA A 36 2.29 7.12 -7.63
CA ALA A 36 3.05 5.87 -7.66
C ALA A 36 2.82 5.09 -6.36
N GLY A 37 2.57 3.78 -6.48
CA GLY A 37 2.28 2.90 -5.35
C GLY A 37 0.81 2.84 -4.92
N CYS A 38 -0.10 3.64 -5.50
CA CYS A 38 -1.54 3.47 -5.29
C CYS A 38 -2.27 3.05 -6.57
N SER A 39 -3.30 2.21 -6.43
CA SER A 39 -4.13 1.70 -7.51
C SER A 39 -5.58 1.50 -7.09
N GLN A 40 -6.49 1.57 -8.05
CA GLN A 40 -7.84 1.03 -7.86
C GLN A 40 -7.79 -0.46 -8.19
N SER A 41 -7.97 -1.29 -7.16
CA SER A 41 -7.97 -2.76 -7.29
C SER A 41 -9.30 -3.25 -7.89
N SER A 42 -10.39 -2.54 -7.60
CA SER A 42 -11.73 -2.76 -8.17
C SER A 42 -12.50 -1.43 -8.24
N SER A 43 -13.76 -1.48 -8.68
CA SER A 43 -14.65 -0.30 -8.61
C SER A 43 -14.97 0.16 -7.19
N THR A 44 -14.67 -0.66 -6.17
CA THR A 44 -15.00 -0.40 -4.76
C THR A 44 -13.80 -0.41 -3.83
N GLN A 45 -12.63 -0.87 -4.28
CA GLN A 45 -11.43 -0.98 -3.43
C GLN A 45 -10.30 -0.10 -3.96
N PHE A 46 -9.77 0.73 -3.06
CA PHE A 46 -8.56 1.52 -3.28
C PHE A 46 -7.40 0.92 -2.50
N PHE A 47 -6.25 0.78 -3.14
CA PHE A 47 -5.08 0.14 -2.56
C PHE A 47 -3.85 1.04 -2.67
N CYS A 48 -3.05 1.11 -1.60
CA CYS A 48 -1.74 1.76 -1.60
C CYS A 48 -0.69 0.84 -0.98
N ASP A 49 0.44 0.67 -1.66
CA ASP A 49 1.59 -0.11 -1.22
C ASP A 49 2.81 0.80 -1.07
N ASP A 50 3.36 0.83 0.14
CA ASP A 50 4.47 1.70 0.56
C ASP A 50 4.29 3.20 0.27
N THR A 51 3.05 3.62 -0.04
CA THR A 51 2.67 5.00 -0.26
C THR A 51 1.88 5.53 0.92
N THR A 52 2.46 6.50 1.62
CA THR A 52 1.76 7.26 2.65
C THR A 52 0.77 8.22 2.02
N ILE A 53 -0.49 8.19 2.48
CA ILE A 53 -1.49 9.19 2.09
C ILE A 53 -1.26 10.47 2.91
N TYR A 54 -0.97 11.59 2.23
CA TYR A 54 -0.76 12.90 2.85
C TYR A 54 -1.04 14.02 1.84
N TYR A 55 -1.06 15.29 2.27
CA TYR A 55 -1.47 16.40 1.41
C TYR A 55 -0.77 16.46 0.04
N PHE A 56 0.58 16.42 0.01
CA PHE A 56 1.32 16.52 -1.25
C PHE A 56 1.42 15.20 -2.02
N GLY A 57 1.27 14.06 -1.35
CA GLY A 57 1.26 12.73 -1.99
C GLY A 57 -0.12 12.13 -2.11
N ASN A 58 -1.17 12.95 -2.04
CA ASN A 58 -2.54 12.49 -2.06
C ASN A 58 -2.85 11.89 -3.45
N PRO A 59 -3.19 10.60 -3.54
CA PRO A 59 -3.42 9.94 -4.82
C PRO A 59 -4.77 10.26 -5.47
N LEU A 60 -5.69 10.94 -4.78
CA LEU A 60 -6.97 11.35 -5.37
C LEU A 60 -6.81 12.61 -6.23
N ASN A 61 -7.51 12.62 -7.37
CA ASN A 61 -7.48 13.74 -8.31
C ASN A 61 -7.96 15.04 -7.63
N GLY A 62 -7.33 16.16 -7.98
CA GLY A 62 -7.62 17.47 -7.39
C GLY A 62 -7.27 17.59 -5.89
N GLY A 63 -6.58 16.62 -5.30
CA GLY A 63 -6.20 16.63 -3.89
C GLY A 63 -7.36 16.37 -2.92
N SER A 64 -8.44 15.72 -3.39
CA SER A 64 -9.56 15.31 -2.54
C SER A 64 -9.09 14.44 -1.37
N ARG A 65 -9.64 14.65 -0.16
CA ARG A 65 -9.35 13.82 1.03
C ARG A 65 -10.52 12.94 1.43
N ASP A 66 -11.50 12.84 0.54
CA ASP A 66 -12.68 12.03 0.72
C ASP A 66 -12.55 10.75 -0.09
N TYR A 67 -12.29 9.65 0.60
CA TYR A 67 -12.15 8.31 0.05
C TYR A 67 -13.46 7.51 0.18
N THR A 68 -14.56 8.11 0.62
CA THR A 68 -15.85 7.41 0.84
C THR A 68 -16.50 6.92 -0.46
N THR A 69 -15.97 7.29 -1.62
CA THR A 69 -16.33 6.71 -2.92
C THR A 69 -15.91 5.25 -3.03
N PHE A 70 -14.90 4.82 -2.27
CA PHE A 70 -14.49 3.42 -2.14
C PHE A 70 -15.15 2.83 -0.91
N ASP A 71 -15.55 1.56 -1.00
CA ASP A 71 -16.05 0.82 0.15
C ASP A 71 -14.89 0.50 1.10
N GLU A 72 -13.73 0.14 0.55
CA GLU A 72 -12.51 -0.12 1.32
C GLU A 72 -11.30 0.63 0.77
N VAL A 73 -10.51 1.21 1.68
CA VAL A 73 -9.15 1.66 1.44
C VAL A 73 -8.19 0.76 2.21
N LEU A 74 -7.35 0.05 1.48
CA LEU A 74 -6.30 -0.81 2.02
C LEU A 74 -4.93 -0.18 1.81
N ILE A 75 -4.18 0.01 2.89
CA ILE A 75 -2.82 0.56 2.86
C ILE A 75 -1.87 -0.45 3.47
N ASN A 76 -0.88 -0.88 2.70
CA ASN A 76 0.22 -1.69 3.19
C ASN A 76 1.48 -0.84 3.22
N THR A 77 2.23 -0.87 4.31
CA THR A 77 3.57 -0.29 4.33
C THR A 77 4.57 -1.13 5.10
N SER A 78 5.67 -1.42 4.44
CA SER A 78 6.86 -2.10 4.94
C SER A 78 8.01 -1.16 5.25
N GLN A 79 7.93 0.09 4.79
CA GLN A 79 8.95 1.11 5.02
C GLN A 79 9.03 1.51 6.50
N ASN A 80 10.23 1.85 6.96
CA ASN A 80 10.43 2.44 8.29
C ASN A 80 9.84 3.85 8.34
N GLY A 81 9.27 4.21 9.49
CA GLY A 81 8.66 5.51 9.73
C GLY A 81 9.70 6.64 9.70
N ILE A 82 9.69 7.45 8.65
CA ILE A 82 10.54 8.66 8.55
C ILE A 82 9.74 9.82 7.93
N THR A 83 10.19 11.06 8.17
CA THR A 83 9.51 12.27 7.68
C THR A 83 10.21 12.95 6.52
N THR A 84 11.38 12.44 6.08
CA THR A 84 12.15 13.01 4.96
C THR A 84 12.97 11.91 4.25
N PRO A 85 12.46 11.31 3.15
CA PRO A 85 11.11 11.51 2.60
C PRO A 85 10.03 10.98 3.54
N LEU A 86 8.78 11.39 3.34
CA LEU A 86 7.67 10.92 4.16
C LEU A 86 7.25 9.51 3.73
N GLN A 87 7.42 8.53 4.61
CA GLN A 87 7.11 7.11 4.36
C GLN A 87 6.96 6.32 5.67
N GLY A 88 6.45 5.09 5.58
CA GLY A 88 6.24 4.19 6.73
C GLY A 88 4.97 4.50 7.52
N TRP A 89 4.13 5.40 7.01
CA TRP A 89 2.83 5.71 7.60
C TRP A 89 1.71 5.30 6.64
N GLY A 90 0.58 4.83 7.16
CA GLY A 90 -0.61 4.65 6.33
C GLY A 90 -1.18 6.00 5.90
N VAL A 91 -1.56 6.82 6.88
CA VAL A 91 -2.07 8.18 6.68
C VAL A 91 -1.28 9.16 7.52
N TYR A 92 -0.79 10.23 6.89
CA TYR A 92 -0.16 11.35 7.58
C TYR A 92 -1.10 12.56 7.57
N LEU A 93 -1.71 12.81 8.73
CA LEU A 93 -2.74 13.81 8.92
C LEU A 93 -2.19 15.24 8.86
N ASP A 94 -3.04 16.12 8.35
CA ASP A 94 -2.93 17.57 8.47
C ASP A 94 -4.22 18.19 9.01
N SER A 95 -4.29 19.51 9.03
CA SER A 95 -5.41 20.28 9.58
C SER A 95 -6.74 20.13 8.83
N THR A 96 -6.76 19.62 7.60
CA THR A 96 -8.01 19.50 6.81
C THR A 96 -8.72 18.17 7.09
N GLY A 97 -7.93 17.11 7.32
CA GLY A 97 -8.45 15.79 7.63
C GLY A 97 -8.84 14.93 6.42
N TYR A 98 -9.17 13.66 6.69
CA TYR A 98 -9.42 12.59 5.73
C TYR A 98 -10.67 11.79 6.11
N LYS A 99 -11.41 11.30 5.11
CA LYS A 99 -12.63 10.50 5.30
C LYS A 99 -12.57 9.18 4.55
N PHE A 100 -13.04 8.12 5.18
CA PHE A 100 -13.09 6.76 4.66
C PHE A 100 -14.42 6.10 5.01
N LYS A 101 -14.84 5.05 4.30
CA LYS A 101 -15.84 4.10 4.80
C LYS A 101 -15.14 3.05 5.65
N ASP A 102 -14.46 2.10 4.99
CA ASP A 102 -13.59 1.13 5.65
C ASP A 102 -12.11 1.47 5.38
N LEU A 103 -11.35 1.70 6.44
CA LEU A 103 -9.90 1.92 6.38
C LEU A 103 -9.17 0.72 7.01
N VAL A 104 -8.36 0.05 6.19
CA VAL A 104 -7.49 -1.05 6.62
C VAL A 104 -6.04 -0.64 6.40
N ILE A 105 -5.23 -0.70 7.45
CA ILE A 105 -3.81 -0.36 7.38
C ILE A 105 -2.98 -1.50 7.95
N ASN A 106 -2.04 -2.02 7.16
CA ASN A 106 -1.07 -3.01 7.57
C ASN A 106 0.33 -2.39 7.56
N THR A 107 1.03 -2.51 8.68
CA THR A 107 2.38 -1.95 8.84
C THR A 107 3.36 -3.03 9.31
N THR A 108 4.57 -3.04 8.75
CA THR A 108 5.65 -3.94 9.21
C THR A 108 7.00 -3.25 9.43
N GLY A 109 7.16 -2.00 8.98
CA GLY A 109 8.40 -1.26 9.13
C GLY A 109 8.69 -0.88 10.59
N SER A 110 9.96 -0.67 10.92
CA SER A 110 10.33 -0.16 12.25
C SER A 110 9.89 1.29 12.39
N GLU A 111 9.31 1.65 13.54
CA GLU A 111 8.75 2.98 13.79
C GLU A 111 7.61 3.37 12.83
N ALA A 112 7.14 2.44 11.98
CA ALA A 112 5.96 2.62 11.16
C ALA A 112 4.69 2.64 12.02
N ASP A 113 3.70 3.41 11.60
CA ASP A 113 2.41 3.51 12.29
C ASP A 113 1.28 3.63 11.26
N GLY A 114 0.07 3.25 11.67
CA GLY A 114 -1.10 3.36 10.81
C GLY A 114 -1.41 4.82 10.48
N ILE A 115 -1.55 5.65 11.51
CA ILE A 115 -1.96 7.05 11.38
C ILE A 115 -0.99 7.91 12.19
N HIS A 116 -0.39 8.90 11.54
CA HIS A 116 0.51 9.85 12.19
C HIS A 116 0.05 11.29 11.92
N SER A 117 0.34 12.24 12.82
CA SER A 117 0.01 13.65 12.63
C SER A 117 1.16 14.56 13.04
N LYS A 118 1.40 15.63 12.28
CA LYS A 118 2.38 16.66 12.63
C LYS A 118 1.70 17.91 13.18
N ASN A 119 2.10 18.29 14.40
CA ASN A 119 2.02 19.62 15.03
C ASN A 119 0.68 20.36 15.16
N VAL A 120 -0.33 20.10 14.32
CA VAL A 120 -1.63 20.79 14.35
C VAL A 120 -2.80 19.83 14.55
N GLY A 121 -2.51 18.53 14.72
CA GLY A 121 -3.54 17.50 14.71
C GLY A 121 -4.20 17.41 13.34
N GLY A 122 -5.28 16.65 13.28
CA GLY A 122 -6.09 16.49 12.08
C GLY A 122 -7.29 15.62 12.38
N ARG A 123 -8.29 15.66 11.51
CA ARG A 123 -9.46 14.80 11.62
C ARG A 123 -9.29 13.59 10.70
N LEU A 124 -9.42 12.38 11.25
CA LEU A 124 -9.64 11.20 10.43
C LEU A 124 -11.01 10.64 10.80
N GLU A 125 -11.87 10.50 9.81
CA GLU A 125 -13.17 9.87 9.96
C GLU A 125 -13.21 8.59 9.15
N ALA A 126 -13.67 7.52 9.77
CA ALA A 126 -14.02 6.31 9.07
C ALA A 126 -15.19 5.64 9.77
N GLU A 127 -16.02 4.93 9.01
CA GLU A 127 -17.08 4.10 9.58
C GLU A 127 -16.46 2.89 10.30
N ASN A 128 -15.44 2.27 9.67
CA ASN A 128 -14.65 1.20 10.27
C ASN A 128 -13.15 1.45 10.09
N ILE A 129 -12.37 1.19 11.13
CA ILE A 129 -10.90 1.27 11.10
C ILE A 129 -10.31 -0.04 11.62
N LYS A 130 -9.37 -0.61 10.87
CA LYS A 130 -8.55 -1.75 11.28
C LYS A 130 -7.08 -1.42 11.02
N ILE A 131 -6.26 -1.44 12.07
CA ILE A 131 -4.82 -1.20 11.96
C ILE A 131 -4.11 -2.43 12.51
N TYR A 132 -3.23 -3.00 11.70
CA TYR A 132 -2.39 -4.12 12.05
C TYR A 132 -0.93 -3.69 11.98
N HIS A 133 -0.16 -4.07 12.99
CA HIS A 133 1.29 -3.89 13.03
C HIS A 133 1.94 -5.23 13.33
N ASP A 134 2.70 -5.76 12.37
CA ASP A 134 3.42 -7.02 12.55
C ASP A 134 4.92 -6.76 12.61
N ARG A 135 5.52 -7.07 13.77
CA ARG A 135 6.97 -6.95 14.01
C ARG A 135 7.74 -8.24 13.74
N ASN A 136 7.08 -9.31 13.30
CA ASN A 136 7.66 -10.65 13.21
C ASN A 136 8.05 -11.08 11.77
N GLN A 137 8.47 -10.14 10.94
CA GLN A 137 9.06 -10.44 9.63
C GLN A 137 10.60 -10.49 9.76
N PHE A 138 11.12 -11.55 10.40
CA PHE A 138 12.56 -11.87 10.45
C PHE A 138 12.82 -13.32 10.06
#